data_AF-A0ABD2THB8-F1
#
_entry.id   AF-A0ABD2THB8-F1
#
_cell.length_a   1.000
_cell.length_b   1.000
_cell.length_c   1.000
_cell.angle_alpha   90.00
_cell.angle_beta   90.00
_cell.angle_gamma   90.00
#
_symmetry.space_group_name_H-M   'P 1'
#
loop_
_entity.id
_entity.type
_entity.pdbx_description
1 polymer ?
#
loop_
_entity_poly.entity_id
_entity_poly.type
_entity_poly.pdbx_seq_one_letter_code
_entity_poly.pdbx_strand_id
1 'polypeptide(L)'
;MLDHNLLGGKLNRGLSAIDSYSLLKEGKQLTSEEIIQISSLGWCIEWLQGYFLVHDDIMDGSSKRRGQPCWFRLSEVGMIAVNDGILLRNHIAVILKQHFRGKPYYVDLLELFNEVEYQTASGQMIDLITTQEKDLSKYSLPIHRRIVQYKTAYYSFYLPVACALLMAGENLDNHLMPRTYSSKWEYISKFRMITWTALLIHRCWVRMARILKISSALGWL
;
A
#
# COMPACT_ATOMS: atom_id res chain seq x y z
N MET A 1 9.97 -12.85 12.99
CA MET A 1 8.82 -12.65 12.10
C MET A 1 8.70 -11.20 11.62
N LEU A 2 8.48 -10.21 12.50
CA LEU A 2 8.31 -8.80 12.08
C LEU A 2 9.53 -8.25 11.33
N ASP A 3 10.72 -8.32 11.94
CA ASP A 3 11.94 -7.78 11.33
C ASP A 3 12.24 -8.39 9.96
N HIS A 4 12.05 -9.71 9.82
CA HIS A 4 12.25 -10.43 8.57
C HIS A 4 11.30 -9.97 7.45
N ASN A 5 10.03 -9.76 7.78
CA ASN A 5 8.99 -9.49 6.79
C ASN A 5 8.75 -8.01 6.52
N LEU A 6 9.19 -7.11 7.40
CA LEU A 6 8.94 -5.67 7.31
C LEU A 6 10.20 -4.85 6.99
N LEU A 7 11.38 -5.30 7.40
CA LEU A 7 12.63 -4.62 7.09
C LEU A 7 13.23 -5.10 5.74
N GLY A 8 14.25 -4.38 5.26
CA GLY A 8 14.93 -4.66 3.98
C GLY A 8 14.16 -4.22 2.72
N GLY A 9 12.96 -3.65 2.88
CA GLY A 9 12.21 -2.99 1.81
C GLY A 9 12.63 -1.52 1.65
N LYS A 10 12.15 -0.87 0.57
CA LYS A 10 12.37 0.56 0.33
C LYS A 10 11.44 1.48 1.15
N LEU A 11 10.43 0.90 1.80
CA LEU A 11 9.39 1.60 2.57
C LEU A 11 8.65 2.69 1.77
N ASN A 12 8.62 2.57 0.44
CA ASN A 12 8.08 3.61 -0.44
C ASN A 12 6.59 3.90 -0.15
N ARG A 13 5.80 2.90 0.27
CA ARG A 13 4.36 3.12 0.53
C ARG A 13 4.16 3.85 1.84
N GLY A 14 4.88 3.42 2.88
CA GLY A 14 4.91 4.12 4.16
C GLY A 14 5.41 5.56 4.04
N LEU A 15 6.53 5.77 3.35
CA LEU A 15 7.09 7.10 3.09
C LEU A 15 6.15 7.96 2.24
N SER A 16 5.41 7.37 1.29
CA SER A 16 4.44 8.12 0.48
C SER A 16 3.31 8.72 1.32
N ALA A 17 2.89 8.07 2.42
CA ALA A 17 1.89 8.65 3.33
C ALA A 17 2.46 9.90 4.04
N ILE A 18 3.70 9.81 4.52
CA ILE A 18 4.42 10.90 5.19
C ILE A 18 4.63 12.08 4.23
N ASP A 19 5.12 11.81 3.02
CA ASP A 19 5.33 12.82 1.98
C ASP A 19 4.00 13.49 1.59
N SER A 20 2.94 12.71 1.42
CA SER A 20 1.61 13.23 1.06
C SER A 20 1.07 14.16 2.15
N TYR A 21 1.15 13.76 3.42
CA TYR A 21 0.70 14.59 4.53
C TYR A 21 1.52 15.87 4.65
N SER A 22 2.84 15.78 4.49
CA SER A 22 3.74 16.94 4.52
C SER A 22 3.40 17.94 3.41
N LEU A 23 3.03 17.46 2.23
CA LEU A 23 2.60 18.31 1.11
C LEU A 23 1.25 18.99 1.39
N LEU A 24 0.29 18.28 2.01
CA LEU A 24 -1.01 18.85 2.41
C LEU A 24 -0.88 19.95 3.48
N LYS A 25 0.23 19.97 4.22
CA LYS A 25 0.52 21.01 5.21
C LYS A 25 1.15 22.28 4.63
N GLU A 26 1.33 22.35 3.31
CA GLU A 26 1.75 23.55 2.56
C GLU A 26 3.04 24.20 3.12
N GLY A 27 4.01 23.37 3.54
CA GLY A 27 5.30 23.84 4.07
C GLY A 27 5.29 24.19 5.56
N LYS A 28 4.17 24.01 6.27
CA LYS A 28 4.15 24.08 7.74
C LYS A 28 4.91 22.90 8.33
N GLN A 29 5.66 23.16 9.40
CA GLN A 29 6.39 22.12 10.12
C GLN A 29 5.40 21.19 10.84
N LEU A 30 5.61 19.88 10.71
CA LEU A 30 4.84 18.88 11.43
C LEU A 30 5.18 18.90 12.91
N THR A 31 4.16 18.82 13.76
CA THR A 31 4.33 18.59 15.19
C THR A 31 4.83 17.16 15.45
N SER A 32 5.41 16.92 16.63
CA SER A 32 5.84 15.58 17.03
C SER A 32 4.68 14.57 17.05
N GLU A 33 3.48 15.00 17.45
CA GLU A 33 2.27 14.15 17.43
C GLU A 33 1.90 13.76 15.99
N GLU A 34 1.90 14.72 15.07
CA GLU A 34 1.60 14.46 13.67
C GLU A 34 2.63 13.53 13.03
N ILE A 35 3.93 13.71 13.31
CA ILE A 35 4.98 12.80 12.82
C ILE A 35 4.72 11.38 13.30
N ILE A 36 4.41 11.19 14.59
CA ILE A 36 4.11 9.86 15.15
C ILE A 36 2.89 9.25 14.47
N GLN A 37 1.81 10.03 14.30
CA GLN A 37 0.57 9.56 13.69
C GLN A 37 0.77 9.17 12.23
N ILE A 38 1.32 10.05 11.39
CA ILE A 38 1.49 9.72 9.97
C ILE A 38 2.51 8.59 9.77
N SER A 39 3.54 8.50 10.62
CA SER A 39 4.47 7.36 10.60
C SER A 39 3.79 6.07 11.02
N SER A 40 2.86 6.10 12.00
CA SER A 40 2.08 4.93 12.41
C SER A 40 1.17 4.43 11.28
N LEU A 41 0.55 5.34 10.54
CA LEU A 41 -0.22 4.99 9.32
C LEU A 41 0.70 4.43 8.23
N GLY A 42 1.85 5.06 8.00
CA GLY A 42 2.86 4.57 7.07
C GLY A 42 3.29 3.14 7.38
N TRP A 43 3.53 2.83 8.65
CA TRP A 43 3.81 1.47 9.10
C TRP A 43 2.62 0.53 8.94
N CYS A 44 1.38 0.93 9.25
CA CYS A 44 0.20 0.10 8.97
C CYS A 44 0.13 -0.35 7.50
N ILE A 45 0.52 0.52 6.56
CA ILE A 45 0.59 0.21 5.12
C ILE A 45 1.70 -0.81 4.81
N GLU A 46 2.88 -0.65 5.41
CA GLU A 46 3.99 -1.61 5.25
C GLU A 46 3.68 -2.97 5.92
N TRP A 47 2.91 -2.98 7.02
CA TRP A 47 2.36 -4.19 7.64
C TRP A 47 1.37 -4.90 6.71
N LEU A 48 0.46 -4.14 6.09
CA LEU A 48 -0.49 -4.68 5.10
C LEU A 48 0.25 -5.28 3.90
N GLN A 49 1.28 -4.58 3.40
CA GLN A 49 2.14 -5.11 2.34
C GLN A 49 2.87 -6.38 2.80
N GLY A 50 3.44 -6.39 4.01
CA GLY A 50 4.13 -7.55 4.57
C GLY A 50 3.23 -8.78 4.66
N TYR A 51 1.99 -8.59 5.14
CA TYR A 51 0.96 -9.62 5.16
C TYR A 51 0.73 -10.24 3.77
N PHE A 52 0.43 -9.41 2.77
CA PHE A 52 0.19 -9.91 1.41
C PHE A 52 1.42 -10.59 0.82
N LEU A 53 2.63 -10.07 1.04
CA LEU A 53 3.85 -10.67 0.50
C LEU A 53 4.19 -12.02 1.12
N VAL A 54 3.92 -12.23 2.42
CA VAL A 54 4.12 -13.55 3.05
C VAL A 54 3.22 -14.59 2.41
N HIS A 55 1.96 -14.25 2.14
CA HIS A 55 1.01 -15.18 1.49
C HIS A 55 1.27 -15.34 -0.01
N ASP A 56 1.59 -14.26 -0.73
CA ASP A 56 1.94 -14.26 -2.16
C ASP A 56 3.18 -15.13 -2.41
N ASP A 57 4.22 -15.00 -1.58
CA ASP A 57 5.42 -15.83 -1.70
C ASP A 57 5.10 -17.34 -1.56
N ILE A 58 4.13 -17.71 -0.72
CA ILE A 58 3.67 -19.10 -0.56
C ILE A 58 2.91 -19.55 -1.82
N MET A 59 1.94 -18.75 -2.28
CA MET A 59 1.08 -19.08 -3.44
C MET A 59 1.89 -19.20 -4.73
N ASP A 60 2.90 -18.34 -4.90
CA ASP A 60 3.78 -18.33 -6.07
C ASP A 60 4.96 -19.32 -5.95
N GLY A 61 5.12 -19.98 -4.80
CA GLY A 61 6.27 -20.86 -4.54
C GLY A 61 7.61 -20.13 -4.59
N SER A 62 7.63 -18.83 -4.23
CA SER A 62 8.82 -17.98 -4.29
C SER A 62 9.96 -18.49 -3.40
N SER A 63 11.20 -18.17 -3.77
CA SER A 63 12.41 -18.61 -3.06
C SER A 63 13.03 -17.53 -2.20
N LYS A 64 13.12 -16.29 -2.71
CA LYS A 64 13.75 -15.16 -2.03
C LYS A 64 12.89 -13.90 -2.13
N ARG A 65 12.96 -13.08 -1.08
CA ARG A 65 12.39 -11.73 -1.01
C ARG A 65 13.35 -10.81 -0.26
N ARG A 66 13.56 -9.59 -0.78
CA ARG A 66 14.45 -8.57 -0.18
C ARG A 66 15.86 -9.09 0.11
N GLY A 67 16.38 -9.94 -0.77
CA GLY A 67 17.71 -10.54 -0.65
C GLY A 67 17.80 -11.72 0.33
N GLN A 68 16.74 -12.05 1.06
CA GLN A 68 16.68 -13.15 2.03
C GLN A 68 15.75 -14.27 1.56
N PRO A 69 15.83 -15.49 2.11
CA PRO A 69 14.82 -16.52 1.88
C PRO A 69 13.41 -16.01 2.24
N CYS A 70 12.40 -16.38 1.44
CA CYS A 70 10.99 -16.12 1.81
C CYS A 70 10.69 -16.73 3.18
N TRP A 71 9.83 -16.11 3.98
CA TRP A 71 9.60 -16.51 5.38
C TRP A 71 9.22 -17.99 5.52
N PHE A 72 8.33 -18.49 4.64
CA PHE A 72 7.91 -19.89 4.63
C PHE A 72 9.00 -20.89 4.21
N ARG A 73 10.14 -20.42 3.67
CA ARG A 73 11.28 -21.26 3.27
C ARG A 73 12.26 -21.52 4.41
N LEU A 74 12.14 -20.82 5.53
CA LEU A 74 12.96 -21.10 6.72
C LEU A 74 12.53 -22.42 7.35
N SER A 75 13.51 -23.25 7.72
CA SER A 75 13.30 -24.62 8.23
C SER A 75 12.43 -24.67 9.48
N GLU A 76 12.58 -23.68 10.34
CA GLU A 76 11.88 -23.53 11.62
C GLU A 76 10.50 -22.87 11.48
N VAL A 77 10.16 -22.35 10.29
CA VAL A 77 8.90 -21.66 10.02
C VAL A 77 7.97 -22.53 9.18
N GLY A 78 8.38 -22.91 7.97
CA GLY A 78 7.51 -23.62 7.03
C GLY A 78 6.14 -22.96 6.86
N MET A 79 5.07 -23.75 6.97
CA MET A 79 3.69 -23.26 6.80
C MET A 79 3.11 -22.50 8.00
N ILE A 80 3.85 -22.38 9.13
CA ILE A 80 3.48 -21.46 10.21
C ILE A 80 3.38 -20.03 9.68
N ALA A 81 4.12 -19.72 8.61
CA ALA A 81 4.05 -18.48 7.85
C ALA A 81 2.62 -18.03 7.48
N VAL A 82 1.67 -18.96 7.29
CA VAL A 82 0.26 -18.60 7.02
C VAL A 82 -0.33 -17.84 8.20
N ASN A 83 -0.17 -18.38 9.42
CA ASN A 83 -0.63 -17.73 10.65
C ASN A 83 0.15 -16.45 10.94
N ASP A 84 1.45 -16.44 10.69
CA ASP A 84 2.26 -15.22 10.87
C ASP A 84 1.81 -14.08 9.97
N GLY A 85 1.40 -14.37 8.73
CA GLY A 85 0.75 -13.40 7.85
C GLY A 85 -0.55 -12.85 8.47
N ILE A 86 -1.40 -13.72 9.03
CA ILE A 86 -2.63 -13.30 9.72
C ILE A 86 -2.30 -12.40 10.92
N LEU A 87 -1.22 -12.68 11.67
CA LEU A 87 -0.77 -11.81 12.75
C LEU A 87 -0.31 -10.44 12.25
N LEU A 88 0.43 -10.37 11.13
CA LEU A 88 0.79 -9.10 10.48
C LEU A 88 -0.46 -8.27 10.17
N ARG A 89 -1.49 -8.88 9.58
CA ARG A 89 -2.77 -8.22 9.29
C ARG A 89 -3.43 -7.66 10.56
N ASN A 90 -3.49 -8.47 11.62
CA ASN A 90 -4.17 -8.06 12.87
C ASN A 90 -3.43 -6.97 13.65
N HIS A 91 -2.10 -6.85 13.51
CA HIS A 91 -1.36 -5.75 14.12
C HIS A 91 -1.82 -4.37 13.62
N ILE A 92 -2.33 -4.26 12.40
CA ILE A 92 -2.87 -3.01 11.85
C ILE A 92 -3.99 -2.46 12.74
N ALA A 93 -4.97 -3.29 13.08
CA ALA A 93 -6.09 -2.88 13.93
C ALA A 93 -5.63 -2.48 15.34
N VAL A 94 -4.61 -3.15 15.89
CA VAL A 94 -4.01 -2.81 17.19
C VAL A 94 -3.35 -1.44 17.15
N ILE A 95 -2.54 -1.16 16.13
CA ILE A 95 -1.87 0.14 15.94
C ILE A 95 -2.91 1.25 15.72
N LEU A 96 -3.90 1.02 14.86
CA LEU A 96 -4.97 1.98 14.62
C LEU A 96 -5.72 2.32 15.90
N LYS A 97 -6.09 1.31 16.71
CA LYS A 97 -6.74 1.52 17.99
C LYS A 97 -5.86 2.30 18.98
N GLN A 98 -4.56 1.99 19.04
CA GLN A 98 -3.64 2.62 19.99
C GLN A 98 -3.44 4.12 19.70
N HIS A 99 -3.30 4.49 18.43
CA HIS A 99 -2.93 5.86 18.05
C HIS A 99 -4.11 6.73 17.62
N PHE A 100 -5.23 6.13 17.17
CA PHE A 100 -6.30 6.87 16.49
C PHE A 100 -7.67 6.72 17.14
N ARG A 101 -7.90 5.85 18.14
CA ARG A 101 -9.24 5.63 18.73
C ARG A 101 -10.01 6.89 19.15
N GLY A 102 -9.31 7.96 19.52
CA GLY A 102 -9.91 9.23 19.95
C GLY A 102 -9.98 10.29 18.85
N LYS A 103 -9.55 9.97 17.63
CA LYS A 103 -9.58 10.89 16.49
C LYS A 103 -10.92 10.77 15.76
N PRO A 104 -11.45 11.88 15.22
CA PRO A 104 -12.74 11.86 14.53
C PRO A 104 -12.76 10.92 13.32
N TYR A 105 -11.61 10.73 12.65
CA TYR A 105 -11.45 9.89 11.47
C TYR A 105 -11.03 8.43 11.77
N TYR A 106 -11.20 7.96 13.02
CA TYR A 106 -10.79 6.61 13.41
C TYR A 106 -11.54 5.52 12.64
N VAL A 107 -12.86 5.67 12.51
CA VAL A 107 -13.71 4.69 11.83
C VAL A 107 -13.40 4.68 10.34
N ASP A 108 -13.20 5.85 9.73
CA ASP A 108 -12.81 5.97 8.32
C ASP A 108 -11.48 5.25 8.04
N LEU A 109 -10.52 5.30 8.95
CA LEU A 109 -9.27 4.54 8.83
C LEU A 109 -9.53 3.02 8.87
N LEU A 110 -10.37 2.53 9.79
CA LEU A 110 -10.70 1.11 9.86
C LEU A 110 -11.38 0.62 8.57
N GLU A 111 -12.34 1.38 8.07
CA GLU A 111 -13.05 1.08 6.83
C GLU A 111 -12.11 1.13 5.63
N LEU A 112 -11.26 2.17 5.52
CA LEU A 112 -10.29 2.31 4.44
C LEU A 112 -9.33 1.12 4.36
N PHE A 113 -8.77 0.68 5.49
CA PHE A 113 -7.85 -0.47 5.50
C PHE A 113 -8.57 -1.77 5.14
N ASN A 114 -9.78 -2.01 5.66
CA ASN A 114 -10.56 -3.21 5.34
C ASN A 114 -10.99 -3.25 3.86
N GLU A 115 -11.45 -2.12 3.31
CA GLU A 115 -11.85 -2.00 1.90
C GLU A 115 -10.66 -2.25 0.96
N VAL A 116 -9.51 -1.64 1.25
CA VAL A 116 -8.30 -1.83 0.44
C VAL A 116 -7.73 -3.25 0.57
N GLU A 117 -7.84 -3.86 1.75
CA GLU A 117 -7.51 -5.29 1.95
C GLU A 117 -8.41 -6.15 1.07
N TYR A 118 -9.73 -5.94 1.11
CA TYR A 118 -10.70 -6.67 0.28
C TYR A 118 -10.43 -6.50 -1.22
N GLN A 119 -10.15 -5.28 -1.67
CA GLN A 119 -9.79 -4.99 -3.06
C GLN A 119 -8.53 -5.75 -3.48
N THR A 120 -7.51 -5.78 -2.62
CA THR A 120 -6.24 -6.45 -2.89
C THR A 120 -6.41 -7.97 -2.95
N ALA A 121 -7.14 -8.55 -1.99
CA ALA A 121 -7.46 -9.98 -1.97
C ALA A 121 -8.30 -10.38 -3.20
N SER A 122 -9.25 -9.54 -3.62
CA SER A 122 -10.02 -9.75 -4.85
C SER A 122 -9.13 -9.73 -6.09
N GLY A 123 -8.17 -8.82 -6.15
CA GLY A 123 -7.16 -8.77 -7.22
C GLY A 123 -6.30 -10.02 -7.27
N GLN A 124 -5.84 -10.49 -6.10
CA GLN A 124 -5.08 -11.74 -5.97
C GLN A 124 -5.88 -12.94 -6.44
N MET A 125 -7.16 -13.04 -6.05
CA MET A 125 -8.04 -14.11 -6.51
C MET A 125 -8.11 -14.17 -8.04
N ILE A 126 -8.31 -13.01 -8.69
CA ILE A 126 -8.38 -12.93 -10.16
C ILE A 126 -7.03 -13.34 -10.79
N ASP A 127 -5.91 -12.93 -10.20
CA ASP A 127 -4.57 -13.30 -10.65
C ASP A 127 -4.37 -14.82 -10.62
N LEU A 128 -4.70 -15.47 -9.51
CA LEU A 128 -4.55 -16.92 -9.33
C LEU A 128 -5.42 -17.72 -10.28
N ILE A 129 -6.72 -17.39 -10.41
CA ILE A 129 -7.61 -18.14 -11.32
C ILE A 129 -7.21 -17.95 -12.79
N THR A 130 -6.63 -16.80 -13.15
CA THR A 130 -6.19 -16.51 -14.53
C THR A 130 -4.90 -17.26 -14.85
N THR A 131 -3.97 -17.32 -13.90
CA THR A 131 -2.62 -17.89 -14.10
C THR A 131 -2.52 -19.38 -13.84
N GLN A 132 -3.45 -19.96 -13.06
CA GLN A 132 -3.56 -21.41 -12.88
C GLN A 132 -3.87 -22.12 -14.20
N GLU A 133 -4.56 -21.44 -15.12
CA GLU A 133 -4.88 -21.98 -16.43
C GLU A 133 -3.78 -21.74 -17.46
N LYS A 134 -3.37 -22.81 -18.15
CA LYS A 134 -2.30 -22.77 -19.16
C LYS A 134 -2.75 -22.26 -20.53
N ASP A 135 -4.04 -21.96 -20.68
CA ASP A 135 -4.60 -21.45 -21.93
C ASP A 135 -4.33 -19.95 -22.08
N LEU A 136 -3.39 -19.61 -22.96
CA LEU A 136 -3.01 -18.23 -23.26
C LEU A 136 -4.15 -17.40 -23.86
N SER A 137 -5.19 -18.03 -24.43
CA SER A 137 -6.33 -17.31 -25.01
C SER A 137 -7.16 -16.56 -23.96
N LYS A 138 -7.06 -16.96 -22.69
CA LYS A 138 -7.73 -16.30 -21.57
C LYS A 138 -7.04 -15.00 -21.13
N TYR A 139 -5.82 -14.75 -21.59
CA TYR A 139 -5.07 -13.55 -21.26
C TYR A 139 -5.55 -12.40 -22.15
N SER A 140 -5.94 -11.30 -21.52
CA SER A 140 -6.39 -10.11 -22.24
C SER A 140 -6.00 -8.84 -21.48
N LEU A 141 -5.82 -7.74 -22.23
CA LEU A 141 -5.53 -6.43 -21.63
C LEU A 141 -6.58 -5.98 -20.60
N PRO A 142 -7.90 -6.21 -20.79
CA PRO A 142 -8.90 -5.92 -19.76
C PRO A 142 -8.72 -6.71 -18.46
N ILE A 143 -8.36 -8.00 -18.54
CA ILE A 143 -8.13 -8.85 -17.36
C ILE A 143 -6.87 -8.40 -16.63
N HIS A 144 -5.75 -8.24 -17.36
CA HIS A 144 -4.49 -7.73 -16.79
C HIS A 144 -4.71 -6.38 -16.08
N ARG A 145 -5.45 -5.46 -16.70
CA ARG A 145 -5.76 -4.16 -16.09
C ARG A 145 -6.55 -4.32 -14.79
N ARG A 146 -7.51 -5.24 -14.74
CA ARG A 146 -8.29 -5.52 -13.52
C ARG A 146 -7.42 -6.10 -12.42
N ILE A 147 -6.54 -7.06 -12.75
CA ILE A 147 -5.56 -7.62 -11.81
C ILE A 147 -4.70 -6.51 -11.23
N VAL A 148 -3.99 -5.74 -12.06
CA VAL A 148 -3.05 -4.71 -11.58
C VAL A 148 -3.77 -3.61 -10.79
N GLN A 149 -4.97 -3.22 -11.20
CA GLN A 149 -5.77 -2.23 -10.48
C GLN A 149 -6.10 -2.69 -9.06
N TYR A 150 -6.63 -3.90 -8.92
CA TYR A 150 -7.10 -4.42 -7.63
C TYR A 150 -5.95 -4.98 -6.78
N LYS A 151 -5.09 -5.84 -7.35
CA LYS A 151 -3.97 -6.49 -6.66
C LYS A 151 -2.90 -5.48 -6.21
N THR A 152 -2.73 -4.36 -6.92
CA THR A 152 -1.60 -3.46 -6.67
C THR A 152 -1.97 -2.00 -6.46
N ALA A 153 -2.78 -1.40 -7.33
CA ALA A 153 -2.90 0.06 -7.36
C ALA A 153 -3.52 0.66 -6.09
N TYR A 154 -4.55 0.01 -5.53
CA TYR A 154 -5.24 0.52 -4.35
C TYR A 154 -4.34 0.59 -3.11
N TYR A 155 -3.75 -0.54 -2.68
CA TYR A 155 -2.90 -0.53 -1.48
C TYR A 155 -1.55 0.17 -1.68
N SER A 156 -1.06 0.26 -2.93
CA SER A 156 0.26 0.84 -3.22
C SER A 156 0.23 2.35 -3.39
N PHE A 157 -0.86 2.91 -3.90
CA PHE A 157 -0.90 4.33 -4.29
C PHE A 157 -2.08 5.09 -3.70
N TYR A 158 -3.28 4.50 -3.72
CA TYR A 158 -4.46 5.16 -3.14
C TYR A 158 -4.37 5.21 -1.61
N LEU A 159 -4.12 4.07 -0.96
CA LEU A 159 -4.12 3.95 0.49
C LEU A 159 -3.18 4.94 1.21
N PRO A 160 -1.90 5.14 0.79
CA PRO A 160 -1.03 6.13 1.42
C PRO A 160 -1.58 7.56 1.36
N VAL A 161 -2.14 7.95 0.22
CA VAL A 161 -2.68 9.30 0.02
C VAL A 161 -4.00 9.48 0.78
N ALA A 162 -4.87 8.47 0.77
CA ALA A 162 -6.12 8.49 1.51
C ALA A 162 -5.88 8.59 3.02
N CYS A 163 -4.88 7.89 3.56
CA CYS A 163 -4.47 8.02 4.97
C CYS A 163 -4.06 9.47 5.31
N ALA A 164 -3.29 10.11 4.43
CA ALA A 164 -2.86 11.49 4.61
C ALA A 164 -4.04 12.49 4.55
N LEU A 165 -4.98 12.29 3.62
CA LEU A 165 -6.18 13.11 3.48
C LEU A 165 -7.08 13.03 4.74
N LEU A 166 -7.37 11.82 5.22
CA LEU A 166 -8.15 11.63 6.45
C LEU A 166 -7.49 12.32 7.65
N MET A 167 -6.17 12.17 7.78
CA MET A 167 -5.42 12.84 8.86
C MET A 167 -5.39 14.37 8.69
N ALA A 168 -5.52 14.89 7.47
CA ALA A 168 -5.66 16.33 7.20
C ALA A 168 -7.08 16.86 7.47
N GLY A 169 -8.03 16.00 7.81
CA GLY A 169 -9.42 16.36 8.07
C GLY A 169 -10.29 16.39 6.81
N GLU A 170 -9.80 15.86 5.69
CA GLU A 170 -10.56 15.78 4.45
C GLU A 170 -11.54 14.61 4.48
N ASN A 171 -12.69 14.78 3.81
CA ASN A 171 -13.63 13.70 3.55
C ASN A 171 -13.26 13.02 2.22
N LEU A 172 -13.00 11.72 2.26
CA LEU A 172 -12.63 10.94 1.06
C LEU A 172 -13.71 10.99 -0.02
N ASP A 173 -15.00 11.12 0.32
CA ASP A 173 -16.10 11.22 -0.64
C ASP A 173 -15.98 12.45 -1.54
N ASN A 174 -15.37 13.55 -1.06
CA ASN A 174 -15.12 14.74 -1.87
C ASN A 174 -14.06 14.51 -2.95
N HIS A 175 -13.24 13.47 -2.77
CA HIS A 175 -12.20 13.06 -3.70
C HIS A 175 -12.60 11.84 -4.53
N LEU A 176 -13.74 11.22 -4.20
CA LEU A 176 -14.43 10.26 -5.05
C LEU A 176 -15.18 11.04 -6.13
N MET A 177 -14.79 10.84 -7.40
CA MET A 177 -15.49 11.49 -8.51
C MET A 177 -16.96 11.02 -8.58
N PRO A 178 -17.92 11.90 -8.95
CA PRO A 178 -19.34 11.59 -8.90
C PRO A 178 -19.71 10.35 -9.72
N ARG A 179 -20.56 9.48 -9.13
CA ARG A 179 -21.11 8.23 -9.70
C ARG A 179 -21.88 8.40 -11.03
N THR A 180 -22.07 9.63 -11.52
CA THR A 180 -22.97 9.96 -12.64
C THR A 180 -22.37 9.83 -14.04
N TYR A 181 -21.10 9.44 -14.19
CA TYR A 181 -20.52 9.19 -15.51
C TYR A 181 -20.68 7.73 -15.93
N SER A 182 -21.73 7.49 -16.72
CA SER A 182 -21.97 6.37 -17.65
C SER A 182 -20.80 5.39 -17.82
N SER A 183 -21.11 4.11 -17.64
CA SER A 183 -20.32 2.85 -17.73
C SER A 183 -19.13 2.78 -18.72
N LYS A 184 -18.99 3.70 -19.68
CA LYS A 184 -17.80 3.84 -20.53
C LYS A 184 -16.66 4.66 -19.89
N TRP A 185 -16.97 5.58 -18.96
CA TRP A 185 -16.00 6.52 -18.37
C TRP A 185 -15.60 6.18 -16.93
N GLU A 186 -16.32 5.27 -16.26
CA GLU A 186 -15.94 4.67 -14.98
C GLU A 186 -14.51 4.07 -15.02
N TYR A 187 -14.11 3.59 -16.19
CA TYR A 187 -12.80 2.98 -16.45
C TYR A 187 -11.67 4.01 -16.62
N ILE A 188 -11.91 5.16 -17.25
CA ILE A 188 -10.89 6.21 -17.50
C ILE A 188 -10.77 7.17 -16.31
N SER A 189 -11.79 7.25 -15.45
CA SER A 189 -11.84 8.20 -14.32
C SER A 189 -11.12 7.72 -13.06
N LYS A 190 -11.18 6.42 -12.71
CA LYS A 190 -10.25 5.84 -11.71
C LYS A 190 -8.79 5.95 -12.17
N PHE A 191 -8.57 5.95 -13.48
CA PHE A 191 -7.26 6.24 -14.07
C PHE A 191 -6.83 7.70 -13.84
N ARG A 192 -7.74 8.66 -13.62
CA ARG A 192 -7.37 10.04 -13.28
C ARG A 192 -6.83 10.18 -11.86
N MET A 193 -7.36 9.45 -10.89
CA MET A 193 -6.76 9.36 -9.56
C MET A 193 -5.42 8.62 -9.63
N ILE A 194 -5.28 7.60 -10.49
CA ILE A 194 -4.01 6.93 -10.80
C ILE A 194 -3.04 7.85 -11.56
N THR A 195 -3.49 8.77 -12.42
CA THR A 195 -2.61 9.74 -13.11
C THR A 195 -2.26 10.93 -12.24
N TRP A 196 -3.13 11.34 -11.32
CA TRP A 196 -2.82 12.35 -10.30
C TRP A 196 -1.89 11.77 -9.24
N THR A 197 -2.11 10.53 -8.79
CA THR A 197 -1.10 9.78 -8.02
C THR A 197 0.13 9.54 -8.89
N ALA A 198 0.07 9.22 -10.18
CA ALA A 198 1.27 9.07 -11.03
C ALA A 198 2.01 10.40 -11.24
N LEU A 199 1.32 11.55 -11.26
CA LEU A 199 1.91 12.89 -11.30
C LEU A 199 2.52 13.25 -9.94
N LEU A 200 1.87 12.92 -8.83
CA LEU A 200 2.41 13.03 -7.47
C LEU A 200 3.60 12.07 -7.27
N ILE A 201 3.52 10.83 -7.73
CA ILE A 201 4.58 9.81 -7.73
C ILE A 201 5.70 10.23 -8.67
N HIS A 202 5.42 10.83 -9.83
CA HIS A 202 6.46 11.35 -10.70
C HIS A 202 7.16 12.54 -10.04
N ARG A 203 6.42 13.46 -9.41
CA ARG A 203 6.98 14.57 -8.62
C ARG A 203 7.76 14.08 -7.39
N CYS A 204 7.25 13.09 -6.65
CA CYS A 204 7.90 12.45 -5.50
C CYS A 204 9.12 11.63 -5.92
N TRP A 205 9.07 10.92 -7.04
CA TRP A 205 10.18 10.16 -7.61
C TRP A 205 11.27 11.08 -8.16
N VAL A 206 10.92 12.17 -8.85
CA VAL A 206 11.87 13.20 -9.27
C VAL A 206 12.52 13.88 -8.05
N ARG A 207 11.77 14.08 -6.97
CA ARG A 207 12.29 14.65 -5.71
C ARG A 207 13.17 13.65 -4.94
N MET A 208 12.78 12.37 -4.82
CA MET A 208 13.60 11.28 -4.26
C MET A 208 14.88 11.07 -5.07
N ALA A 209 14.81 11.06 -6.40
CA ALA A 209 15.97 10.93 -7.27
C ALA A 209 16.95 12.11 -7.13
N ARG A 210 16.44 13.31 -6.82
CA ARG A 210 17.28 14.48 -6.47
C ARG A 210 17.92 14.32 -5.08
N ILE A 211 17.17 13.86 -4.08
CA ILE A 211 17.70 13.61 -2.72
C ILE A 211 18.77 12.52 -2.74
N LEU A 212 18.56 11.43 -3.48
CA LEU A 212 19.55 10.34 -3.63
C LEU A 212 20.81 10.79 -4.40
N LYS A 213 20.69 11.65 -5.41
CA LYS A 213 21.85 12.26 -6.07
C LYS A 213 22.63 13.21 -5.16
N ILE A 214 21.95 13.92 -4.28
CA ILE A 214 22.58 14.79 -3.27
C ILE A 214 23.29 13.94 -2.20
N SER A 215 22.70 12.81 -1.77
CA SER A 215 23.34 11.87 -0.84
C SER A 215 24.59 11.22 -1.43
N SER A 216 24.58 10.84 -2.73
CA SER A 216 25.78 10.31 -3.40
C SER A 216 26.88 11.36 -3.60
N ALA A 217 26.52 12.65 -3.69
CA ALA A 217 27.48 13.75 -3.79
C ALA A 217 28.04 14.19 -2.42
N LEU A 218 27.36 13.86 -1.32
CA LEU A 218 27.75 14.18 0.06
C LEU A 218 28.43 13.03 0.81
N GLY A 219 28.72 11.90 0.14
CA GLY A 219 29.52 10.81 0.70
C GLY A 219 28.84 10.03 1.83
N TRP A 220 27.50 10.05 1.91
CA TRP A 220 26.75 9.17 2.83
C TRP A 220 26.22 7.96 2.06
N LEU A 221 27.13 7.06 1.70
CA LEU A 221 26.98 5.61 1.45
C LEU A 221 28.36 5.02 1.16
#